data_AF-A0A6L7KFI3-F1
#
_entry.id   AF-A0A6L7KFI3-F1
#
_cell.length_a   1.000
_cell.length_b   1.000
_cell.length_c   1.000
_cell.angle_alpha   90.00
_cell.angle_beta   90.00
_cell.angle_gamma   90.00
#
_symmetry.space_group_name_H-M   'P 1'
#
loop_
_entity.id
_entity.type
_entity.pdbx_description
1 polymer ?
#
loop_
_entity_poly.entity_id
_entity_poly.type
_entity_poly.pdbx_seq_one_letter_code
_entity_poly.pdbx_strand_id
1 'polypeptide(L)'
;MIDALAAAKSAAFFTIRKNLTKGAVEVLFASLRKRHGATSNNIFRHIRENHGDTRWSAVCFKYERTPTFLGPVSPVKEKLCGFLMLVEYQGHAALFSSRLGVPAAFKSMHLGPVAVSRMEGAIARENAVFQKMRMRNMSVSPHVMRNKTLEAPNLANVVGPAGSRRYAPQTYAVSVDGIYSTATPSTGRIGVRSNKVNHEELIEFAVTIIDALRLDPVAVSPFIKTFARPMPLADALANSNPTAIAVDTARLAAAVIGEEATVRLVHVGDEIKKLSTEEVDELLDLLEQALTIEGNGKTRAARFPGEDNTVARISLNKSRIALRSLTLGNDAKVAVETRDLALGEDPERRPLHSFLDEKNCFIVLFDDARLSYIDGQVFRDEALLDGGKGVLPFLHPEGSLEDVTDEKGAFVADQVTFDESSTFGVIVERVAAKDGILICDDLGDEWADFIGIKKEADSVQVSFYHGKHGA
;
A
#
# COMPACT_ATOMS: atom_id res chain seq x y z
N MET A 1 -6.86 -28.07 -27.76
CA MET A 1 -5.64 -27.83 -26.93
C MET A 1 -5.87 -26.75 -25.89
N ILE A 2 -6.58 -25.66 -26.22
CA ILE A 2 -7.08 -24.73 -25.19
C ILE A 2 -7.98 -25.44 -24.15
N ASP A 3 -8.64 -26.52 -24.57
CA ASP A 3 -9.48 -27.40 -23.74
C ASP A 3 -8.72 -28.08 -22.58
N ALA A 4 -7.39 -28.16 -22.68
CA ALA A 4 -6.53 -28.69 -21.62
C ALA A 4 -6.11 -27.62 -20.60
N LEU A 5 -6.47 -26.34 -20.80
CA LEU A 5 -6.19 -25.28 -19.85
C LEU A 5 -7.06 -25.49 -18.60
N ALA A 6 -6.42 -25.72 -17.46
CA ALA A 6 -7.06 -25.73 -16.16
C ALA A 6 -6.38 -24.68 -15.25
N ALA A 7 -7.09 -23.61 -14.91
CA ALA A 7 -6.57 -22.53 -14.07
C ALA A 7 -7.54 -22.13 -12.96
N ALA A 8 -7.02 -21.51 -11.90
CA ALA A 8 -7.86 -21.03 -10.80
C ALA A 8 -8.70 -19.82 -11.25
N LYS A 9 -9.91 -19.69 -10.68
CA LYS A 9 -10.76 -18.49 -10.83
C LYS A 9 -10.15 -17.29 -10.11
N SER A 10 -9.08 -16.74 -10.65
CA SER A 10 -8.41 -15.55 -10.12
C SER A 10 -7.80 -14.71 -11.24
N ALA A 11 -8.28 -13.47 -11.37
CA ALA A 11 -7.90 -12.54 -12.42
C ALA A 11 -7.64 -11.14 -11.87
N ALA A 12 -6.86 -10.36 -12.61
CA ALA A 12 -6.78 -8.92 -12.45
C ALA A 12 -7.77 -8.23 -13.40
N PHE A 13 -8.62 -7.35 -12.87
CA PHE A 13 -9.68 -6.65 -13.59
C PHE A 13 -9.28 -5.21 -13.89
N PHE A 14 -9.62 -4.75 -15.08
CA PHE A 14 -9.28 -3.44 -15.62
C PHE A 14 -10.45 -2.82 -16.37
N THR A 15 -10.53 -1.50 -16.42
CA THR A 15 -11.31 -0.79 -17.43
C THR A 15 -10.53 -0.73 -18.74
N ILE A 16 -11.17 -0.84 -19.89
CA ILE A 16 -10.50 -0.68 -21.20
C ILE A 16 -10.43 0.82 -21.54
N ARG A 17 -9.22 1.37 -21.59
CA ARG A 17 -8.96 2.77 -21.99
C ARG A 17 -8.94 2.95 -23.50
N LYS A 18 -8.30 2.00 -24.18
CA LYS A 18 -8.16 1.98 -25.64
C LYS A 18 -8.50 0.58 -26.13
N ASN A 19 -9.34 0.50 -27.15
CA ASN A 19 -9.81 -0.76 -27.72
C ASN A 19 -8.67 -1.74 -27.97
N LEU A 20 -8.84 -2.98 -27.49
CA LEU A 20 -7.87 -4.07 -27.58
C LEU A 20 -7.89 -4.75 -28.95
N THR A 21 -7.78 -3.99 -30.04
CA THR A 21 -7.89 -4.50 -31.43
C THR A 21 -7.07 -5.77 -31.69
N LYS A 22 -7.43 -6.54 -32.73
CA LYS A 22 -6.68 -7.76 -33.12
C LYS A 22 -5.18 -7.50 -33.21
N GLY A 23 -4.77 -6.42 -33.87
CA GLY A 23 -3.37 -6.01 -33.98
C GLY A 23 -2.73 -5.66 -32.63
N ALA A 24 -3.44 -5.01 -31.71
CA ALA A 24 -2.92 -4.73 -30.37
C ALA A 24 -2.62 -6.02 -29.58
N VAL A 25 -3.52 -7.02 -29.66
CA VAL A 25 -3.32 -8.33 -29.02
C VAL A 25 -2.18 -9.11 -29.69
N GLU A 26 -2.06 -9.04 -31.01
CA GLU A 26 -0.95 -9.67 -31.75
C GLU A 26 0.40 -9.10 -31.32
N VAL A 27 0.51 -7.77 -31.22
CA VAL A 27 1.71 -7.09 -30.72
C VAL A 27 1.99 -7.51 -29.28
N LEU A 28 0.98 -7.55 -28.39
CA LEU A 28 1.14 -8.02 -27.02
C LEU A 28 1.75 -9.43 -26.98
N PHE A 29 1.18 -10.39 -27.71
CA PHE A 29 1.65 -11.77 -27.70
C PHE A 29 3.06 -11.91 -28.31
N ALA A 30 3.38 -11.15 -29.36
CA ALA A 30 4.71 -11.09 -29.92
C ALA A 30 5.74 -10.54 -28.91
N SER A 31 5.40 -9.45 -28.23
CA SER A 31 6.24 -8.86 -27.18
C SER A 31 6.48 -9.83 -26.02
N LEU A 32 5.44 -10.56 -25.57
CA LEU A 32 5.58 -11.57 -24.52
C LEU A 32 6.55 -12.69 -24.95
N ARG A 33 6.40 -13.22 -26.16
CA ARG A 33 7.28 -14.27 -26.66
C ARG A 33 8.73 -13.79 -26.78
N LYS A 34 8.94 -12.58 -27.30
CA LYS A 34 10.27 -11.97 -27.41
C LYS A 34 10.91 -11.78 -26.03
N ARG A 35 10.17 -11.25 -25.05
CA ARG A 35 10.65 -11.04 -23.67
C ARG A 35 11.14 -12.33 -23.02
N HIS A 36 10.43 -13.42 -23.24
CA HIS A 36 10.76 -14.73 -22.66
C HIS A 36 11.71 -15.56 -23.55
N GLY A 37 12.26 -15.01 -24.64
CA GLY A 37 13.14 -15.77 -25.54
C GLY A 37 12.48 -17.02 -26.13
N ALA A 38 11.15 -17.01 -26.28
CA ALA A 38 10.39 -18.20 -26.64
C ALA A 38 10.61 -18.58 -28.11
N THR A 39 11.44 -19.59 -28.34
CA THR A 39 11.70 -20.18 -29.66
C THR A 39 10.69 -21.26 -30.05
N SER A 40 10.05 -21.90 -29.05
CA SER A 40 9.09 -22.98 -29.28
C SER A 40 7.75 -22.48 -29.84
N ASN A 41 7.07 -23.29 -30.66
CA ASN A 41 5.72 -22.97 -31.12
C ASN A 41 4.75 -22.75 -29.95
N ASN A 42 3.70 -21.96 -30.18
CA ASN A 42 2.63 -21.82 -29.19
C ASN A 42 1.96 -23.19 -28.99
N ILE A 43 1.68 -23.54 -27.74
CA ILE A 43 0.83 -24.68 -27.40
C ILE A 43 -0.61 -24.38 -27.81
N PHE A 44 -1.05 -23.15 -27.55
CA PHE A 44 -2.26 -22.57 -28.13
C PHE A 44 -2.09 -21.07 -28.30
N ARG A 45 -2.81 -20.52 -29.29
CA ARG A 45 -2.89 -19.08 -29.54
C ARG A 45 -4.25 -18.75 -30.16
N HIS A 46 -5.03 -17.95 -29.45
CA HIS A 46 -6.36 -17.50 -29.82
C HIS A 46 -6.41 -15.99 -29.72
N ILE A 47 -6.96 -15.31 -30.73
CA ILE A 47 -6.98 -13.85 -30.78
C ILE A 47 -8.39 -13.35 -31.03
N ARG A 48 -8.95 -12.69 -30.02
CA ARG A 48 -10.28 -12.07 -30.05
C ARG A 48 -11.36 -13.01 -30.58
N GLU A 49 -11.32 -14.25 -30.11
CA GLU A 49 -12.40 -15.21 -30.33
C GLU A 49 -13.64 -14.74 -29.58
N ASN A 50 -14.83 -15.07 -30.09
CA ASN A 50 -16.09 -14.76 -29.41
C ASN A 50 -16.53 -15.93 -28.52
N HIS A 51 -17.18 -15.61 -27.41
CA HIS A 51 -17.93 -16.56 -26.59
C HIS A 51 -19.18 -15.84 -26.06
N GLY A 52 -20.32 -16.03 -26.72
CA GLY A 52 -21.49 -15.16 -26.55
C GLY A 52 -21.14 -13.70 -26.87
N ASP A 53 -21.51 -12.78 -25.97
CA ASP A 53 -21.23 -11.35 -26.08
C ASP A 53 -19.83 -10.95 -25.57
N THR A 54 -19.00 -11.93 -25.21
CA THR A 54 -17.64 -11.72 -24.74
C THR A 54 -16.63 -11.94 -25.84
N ARG A 55 -15.49 -11.27 -25.75
CA ARG A 55 -14.32 -11.55 -26.57
C ARG A 55 -13.18 -12.03 -25.70
N TRP A 56 -12.40 -12.98 -26.17
CA TRP A 56 -11.25 -13.46 -25.42
C TRP A 56 -10.06 -13.73 -26.31
N SER A 57 -8.87 -13.64 -25.72
CA SER A 57 -7.60 -13.97 -26.37
C SER A 57 -6.74 -14.73 -25.40
N ALA A 58 -6.05 -15.77 -25.86
CA ALA A 58 -5.17 -16.55 -25.00
C ALA A 58 -3.92 -16.99 -25.74
N VAL A 59 -2.79 -17.03 -25.03
CA VAL A 59 -1.53 -17.56 -25.55
C VAL A 59 -0.85 -18.42 -24.50
N CYS A 60 -0.26 -19.52 -24.94
CA CYS A 60 0.57 -20.38 -24.12
C CYS A 60 1.77 -20.88 -24.91
N PHE A 61 2.95 -20.81 -24.31
CA PHE A 61 4.20 -21.25 -24.93
C PHE A 61 5.21 -21.70 -23.88
N LYS A 62 6.20 -22.49 -24.31
CA LYS A 62 7.33 -22.89 -23.48
C LYS A 62 8.50 -21.94 -23.68
N TYR A 63 9.25 -21.72 -22.62
CA TYR A 63 10.48 -20.93 -22.62
C TYR A 63 11.47 -21.53 -21.61
N GLU A 64 12.74 -21.14 -21.72
CA GLU A 64 13.80 -21.62 -20.85
C GLU A 64 14.30 -20.48 -19.96
N ARG A 65 14.68 -20.82 -18.72
CA ARG A 65 15.23 -19.88 -17.75
C ARG A 65 16.23 -20.59 -16.86
N THR A 66 17.19 -19.86 -16.30
CA THR A 66 18.02 -20.40 -15.21
C THR A 66 17.13 -20.51 -13.95
N PRO A 67 17.13 -21.66 -13.23
CA PRO A 67 16.41 -21.79 -11.96
C PRO A 67 16.80 -20.67 -10.98
N THR A 68 15.84 -20.13 -10.24
CA THR A 68 16.02 -18.97 -9.34
C THR A 68 17.12 -19.15 -8.31
N PHE A 69 17.30 -20.38 -7.82
CA PHE A 69 18.29 -20.74 -6.82
C PHE A 69 19.69 -20.98 -7.39
N LEU A 70 19.86 -20.88 -8.72
CA LEU A 70 21.15 -20.96 -9.39
C LEU A 70 21.58 -19.58 -9.88
N GLY A 71 22.88 -19.30 -9.80
CA GLY A 71 23.44 -18.05 -10.33
C GLY A 71 23.20 -17.90 -11.84
N PRO A 72 23.10 -16.66 -12.36
CA PRO A 72 22.73 -16.38 -13.74
C PRO A 72 23.69 -16.98 -14.77
N VAL A 73 24.96 -17.21 -14.39
CA VAL A 73 26.00 -17.84 -15.21
C VAL A 73 25.90 -19.37 -15.28
N SER A 74 24.97 -19.98 -14.52
CA SER A 74 24.77 -21.42 -14.55
C SER A 74 24.33 -21.89 -15.95
N PRO A 75 24.96 -22.94 -16.51
CA PRO A 75 24.53 -23.52 -17.77
C PRO A 75 23.21 -24.29 -17.65
N VAL A 76 22.74 -24.56 -16.43
CA VAL A 76 21.51 -25.31 -16.18
C VAL A 76 20.29 -24.44 -16.50
N LYS A 77 19.43 -24.93 -17.40
CA LYS A 77 18.17 -24.30 -17.77
C LYS A 77 16.99 -25.19 -17.40
N GLU A 78 15.98 -24.61 -16.77
CA GLU A 78 14.68 -25.23 -16.62
C GLU A 78 13.75 -24.81 -17.77
N LYS A 79 12.91 -25.75 -18.22
CA LYS A 79 11.90 -25.50 -19.23
C LYS A 79 10.56 -25.21 -18.56
N LEU A 80 10.11 -23.98 -18.70
CA LEU A 80 8.87 -23.48 -18.12
C LEU A 80 7.77 -23.41 -19.18
N CYS A 81 6.53 -23.42 -18.70
CA CYS A 81 5.34 -23.18 -19.51
C CYS A 81 4.54 -22.06 -18.85
N GLY A 82 4.25 -21.01 -19.62
CA GLY A 82 3.45 -19.87 -19.18
C GLY A 82 2.20 -19.71 -20.03
N PHE A 83 1.16 -19.11 -19.46
CA PHE A 83 -0.02 -18.72 -20.21
C PHE A 83 -0.54 -17.35 -19.79
N LEU A 84 -1.25 -16.71 -20.71
CA LEU A 84 -1.96 -15.46 -20.48
C LEU A 84 -3.28 -15.52 -21.25
N MET A 85 -4.37 -15.15 -20.59
CA MET A 85 -5.70 -15.04 -21.16
C MET A 85 -6.32 -13.70 -20.78
N LEU A 86 -6.82 -12.98 -21.79
CA LEU A 86 -7.57 -11.74 -21.68
C LEU A 86 -9.02 -12.02 -22.05
N VAL A 87 -9.95 -11.60 -21.19
CA VAL A 87 -11.40 -11.61 -21.46
C VAL A 87 -11.88 -10.17 -21.48
N GLU A 88 -12.52 -9.76 -22.57
CA GLU A 88 -13.09 -8.44 -22.80
C GLU A 88 -14.61 -8.52 -22.73
N TYR A 89 -15.23 -7.71 -21.88
CA TYR A 89 -16.68 -7.66 -21.73
C TYR A 89 -17.10 -6.31 -21.16
N GLN A 90 -18.11 -5.68 -21.78
CA GLN A 90 -18.74 -4.44 -21.28
C GLN A 90 -17.75 -3.32 -20.90
N GLY A 91 -16.77 -3.07 -21.76
CA GLY A 91 -15.74 -2.03 -21.54
C GLY A 91 -14.70 -2.37 -20.47
N HIS A 92 -14.69 -3.61 -19.96
CA HIS A 92 -13.73 -4.10 -18.98
C HIS A 92 -12.90 -5.26 -19.55
N ALA A 93 -11.75 -5.51 -18.94
CA ALA A 93 -10.89 -6.65 -19.25
C ALA A 93 -10.52 -7.41 -17.98
N ALA A 94 -10.62 -8.73 -18.02
CA ALA A 94 -10.08 -9.64 -17.01
C ALA A 94 -8.82 -10.31 -17.54
N LEU A 95 -7.75 -10.32 -16.74
CA LEU A 95 -6.47 -10.93 -17.05
C LEU A 95 -6.21 -12.13 -16.15
N PHE A 96 -6.21 -13.31 -16.74
CA PHE A 96 -5.71 -14.54 -16.12
C PHE A 96 -4.30 -14.81 -16.63
N SER A 97 -3.39 -15.13 -15.74
CA SER A 97 -2.05 -15.52 -16.17
C SER A 97 -1.33 -16.41 -15.17
N SER A 98 -0.37 -17.17 -15.69
CA SER A 98 0.63 -17.87 -14.91
C SER A 98 1.98 -17.70 -15.59
N ARG A 99 2.96 -17.20 -14.83
CA ARG A 99 4.34 -16.91 -15.25
C ARG A 99 4.51 -15.86 -16.36
N LEU A 100 3.44 -15.49 -17.06
CA LEU A 100 3.42 -14.40 -18.02
C LEU A 100 2.75 -13.17 -17.41
N GLY A 101 3.25 -11.98 -17.74
CA GLY A 101 2.71 -10.70 -17.29
C GLY A 101 2.65 -9.69 -18.43
N VAL A 102 1.55 -8.93 -18.49
CA VAL A 102 1.36 -7.87 -19.49
C VAL A 102 2.47 -6.82 -19.37
N PRO A 103 3.14 -6.41 -20.46
CA PRO A 103 4.12 -5.33 -20.44
C PRO A 103 3.55 -4.02 -19.91
N ALA A 104 4.36 -3.25 -19.17
CA ALA A 104 3.94 -1.98 -18.58
C ALA A 104 3.40 -0.99 -19.63
N ALA A 105 4.05 -0.90 -20.79
CA ALA A 105 3.63 -0.06 -21.92
C ALA A 105 2.25 -0.45 -22.48
N PHE A 106 1.96 -1.76 -22.56
CA PHE A 106 0.65 -2.22 -22.99
C PHE A 106 -0.41 -1.90 -21.95
N LYS A 107 -0.11 -2.18 -20.67
CA LYS A 107 -1.02 -1.90 -19.55
C LYS A 107 -1.37 -0.42 -19.49
N SER A 108 -0.40 0.49 -19.59
CA SER A 108 -0.66 1.93 -19.52
C SER A 108 -1.48 2.45 -20.70
N MET A 109 -1.24 1.92 -21.90
CA MET A 109 -1.91 2.33 -23.14
C MET A 109 -3.36 1.83 -23.23
N HIS A 110 -3.62 0.59 -22.84
CA HIS A 110 -4.90 -0.08 -23.10
C HIS A 110 -5.76 -0.26 -21.86
N LEU A 111 -5.17 -0.38 -20.67
CA LEU A 111 -5.85 -0.77 -19.45
C LEU A 111 -5.84 0.36 -18.42
N GLY A 112 -6.95 0.49 -17.69
CA GLY A 112 -7.12 1.40 -16.57
C GLY A 112 -7.47 0.65 -15.29
N PRO A 113 -7.10 1.18 -14.12
CA PRO A 113 -7.48 0.57 -12.85
C PRO A 113 -9.00 0.64 -12.66
N VAL A 114 -9.57 -0.40 -12.06
CA VAL A 114 -10.94 -0.35 -11.54
C VAL A 114 -10.90 0.40 -10.20
N ALA A 115 -11.91 1.23 -9.94
CA ALA A 115 -11.98 1.97 -8.68
C ALA A 115 -12.10 1.02 -7.48
N VAL A 116 -11.36 1.29 -6.40
CA VAL A 116 -11.36 0.46 -5.19
C VAL A 116 -12.76 0.31 -4.61
N SER A 117 -13.59 1.35 -4.65
CA SER A 117 -14.98 1.30 -4.20
C SER A 117 -15.84 0.31 -4.99
N ARG A 118 -15.61 0.15 -6.31
CA ARG A 118 -16.29 -0.86 -7.14
C ARG A 118 -15.83 -2.27 -6.78
N MET A 119 -14.52 -2.43 -6.53
CA MET A 119 -13.96 -3.70 -6.08
C MET A 119 -14.55 -4.14 -4.74
N GLU A 120 -14.66 -3.21 -3.77
CA GLU A 120 -15.33 -3.46 -2.49
C GLU A 120 -16.81 -3.80 -2.69
N GLY A 121 -17.57 -3.04 -3.48
CA GLY A 121 -18.97 -3.34 -3.76
C GLY A 121 -19.20 -4.73 -4.39
N ALA A 122 -18.25 -5.21 -5.20
CA ALA A 122 -18.39 -6.51 -5.86
C ALA A 122 -18.28 -7.70 -4.89
N ILE A 123 -17.43 -7.60 -3.85
CA ILE A 123 -17.05 -8.74 -3.00
C ILE A 123 -17.27 -8.53 -1.50
N ALA A 124 -17.21 -7.30 -1.00
CA ALA A 124 -17.37 -6.91 0.41
C ALA A 124 -18.80 -6.42 0.68
N ARG A 125 -19.77 -7.19 0.20
CA ARG A 125 -21.20 -6.92 0.34
C ARG A 125 -21.63 -6.94 1.82
N GLU A 126 -22.84 -6.46 2.09
CA GLU A 126 -23.36 -6.33 3.46
C GLU A 126 -23.25 -7.62 4.31
N ASN A 127 -23.53 -8.79 3.71
CA ASN A 127 -23.44 -10.11 4.35
C ASN A 127 -22.03 -10.74 4.33
N ALA A 128 -21.00 -10.03 3.87
CA ALA A 128 -19.65 -10.58 3.77
C ALA A 128 -19.02 -10.80 5.15
N VAL A 129 -18.58 -12.03 5.40
CA VAL A 129 -17.80 -12.40 6.59
C VAL A 129 -16.32 -12.26 6.27
N PHE A 130 -15.65 -11.28 6.90
CA PHE A 130 -14.22 -11.06 6.74
C PHE A 130 -13.43 -12.07 7.57
N GLN A 131 -12.52 -12.79 6.93
CA GLN A 131 -11.76 -13.86 7.58
C GLN A 131 -10.27 -13.57 7.67
N LYS A 132 -9.73 -12.86 6.68
CA LYS A 132 -8.34 -12.42 6.65
C LYS A 132 -8.27 -11.02 6.08
N MET A 133 -7.45 -10.17 6.67
CA MET A 133 -7.25 -8.82 6.17
C MET A 133 -5.82 -8.37 6.40
N ARG A 134 -5.19 -7.86 5.34
CA ARG A 134 -3.93 -7.12 5.42
C ARG A 134 -4.24 -5.64 5.24
N MET A 135 -3.64 -4.82 6.07
CA MET A 135 -3.86 -3.39 6.11
C MET A 135 -2.55 -2.66 6.30
N ARG A 136 -2.55 -1.40 5.88
CA ARG A 136 -1.39 -0.51 5.95
C ARG A 136 -1.75 0.77 6.68
N ASN A 137 -0.89 1.19 7.59
CA ASN A 137 -1.07 2.43 8.33
C ASN A 137 -0.99 3.64 7.40
N MET A 138 -1.78 4.66 7.67
CA MET A 138 -1.83 5.91 6.92
C MET A 138 -0.71 6.89 7.28
N SER A 139 0.05 6.62 8.33
CA SER A 139 1.21 7.41 8.75
C SER A 139 2.52 6.88 8.13
N VAL A 140 3.49 7.78 8.01
CA VAL A 140 4.88 7.49 7.60
C VAL A 140 5.85 7.43 8.78
N SER A 141 5.37 7.65 10.01
CA SER A 141 6.21 7.64 11.22
C SER A 141 6.95 6.30 11.39
N PRO A 142 8.23 6.31 11.81
CA PRO A 142 8.96 5.08 12.12
C PRO A 142 8.39 4.34 13.34
N HIS A 143 7.68 5.04 14.22
CA HIS A 143 7.14 4.48 15.47
C HIS A 143 5.74 3.85 15.33
N VAL A 144 5.14 3.86 14.13
CA VAL A 144 3.84 3.22 13.91
C VAL A 144 3.99 1.80 13.38
N MET A 145 3.05 0.93 13.75
CA MET A 145 2.87 -0.36 13.06
C MET A 145 2.50 -0.13 11.59
N ARG A 146 3.47 -0.22 10.68
CA ARG A 146 3.30 0.07 9.23
C ARG A 146 2.29 -0.85 8.56
N ASN A 147 2.34 -2.14 8.86
CA ASN A 147 1.45 -3.15 8.28
C ASN A 147 0.85 -4.03 9.37
N LYS A 148 -0.41 -4.42 9.22
CA LYS A 148 -1.12 -5.32 10.12
C LYS A 148 -1.84 -6.38 9.31
N THR A 149 -1.63 -7.66 9.65
CA THR A 149 -2.37 -8.78 9.07
C THR A 149 -3.17 -9.45 10.18
N LEU A 150 -4.48 -9.60 9.96
CA LEU A 150 -5.42 -10.21 10.90
C LEU A 150 -6.07 -11.42 10.24
N GLU A 151 -6.31 -12.47 11.03
CA GLU A 151 -6.98 -13.69 10.57
C GLU A 151 -7.84 -14.27 11.70
N ALA A 152 -9.11 -14.55 11.41
CA ALA A 152 -10.07 -15.19 12.31
C ALA A 152 -11.25 -15.76 11.51
N PRO A 153 -12.06 -16.68 12.05
CA PRO A 153 -13.27 -17.16 11.36
C PRO A 153 -14.26 -16.04 11.02
N ASN A 154 -14.34 -15.00 11.86
CA ASN A 154 -15.06 -13.76 11.60
C ASN A 154 -14.33 -12.60 12.31
N LEU A 155 -13.66 -11.75 11.55
CA LEU A 155 -12.92 -10.60 12.05
C LEU A 155 -13.82 -9.56 12.73
N ALA A 156 -15.09 -9.45 12.33
CA ALA A 156 -16.02 -8.51 12.95
C ALA A 156 -16.29 -8.81 14.43
N ASN A 157 -16.07 -10.05 14.87
CA ASN A 157 -16.29 -10.47 16.26
C ASN A 157 -15.08 -10.25 17.17
N VAL A 158 -13.89 -10.03 16.60
CA VAL A 158 -12.63 -10.01 17.37
C VAL A 158 -11.82 -8.74 17.18
N VAL A 159 -12.08 -7.97 16.12
CA VAL A 159 -11.34 -6.73 15.84
C VAL A 159 -12.11 -5.55 16.40
N GLY A 160 -11.54 -4.92 17.43
CA GLY A 160 -12.05 -3.67 17.97
C GLY A 160 -11.93 -2.50 16.97
N PRO A 161 -12.83 -1.51 17.04
CA PRO A 161 -12.80 -0.35 16.13
C PRO A 161 -11.67 0.65 16.47
N ALA A 162 -11.11 0.58 17.68
CA ALA A 162 -10.05 1.49 18.14
C ALA A 162 -8.77 1.32 17.30
N GLY A 163 -8.25 2.42 16.76
CA GLY A 163 -7.04 2.44 15.95
C GLY A 163 -7.15 1.85 14.54
N SER A 164 -8.18 1.03 14.25
CA SER A 164 -8.44 0.41 12.94
C SER A 164 -8.65 1.43 11.81
N ARG A 165 -9.13 2.63 12.15
CA ARG A 165 -9.47 3.69 11.18
C ARG A 165 -8.26 4.35 10.53
N ARG A 166 -7.08 4.26 11.15
CA ARG A 166 -5.79 4.70 10.58
C ARG A 166 -5.16 3.68 9.65
N TYR A 167 -5.88 2.60 9.34
CA TYR A 167 -5.41 1.56 8.43
C TYR A 167 -6.24 1.53 7.14
N ALA A 168 -5.54 1.59 6.02
CA ALA A 168 -6.07 1.35 4.68
C ALA A 168 -6.07 -0.16 4.39
N PRO A 169 -7.24 -0.78 4.09
CA PRO A 169 -7.29 -2.18 3.66
C PRO A 169 -6.56 -2.40 2.34
N GLN A 170 -5.64 -3.37 2.31
CA GLN A 170 -4.82 -3.70 1.13
C GLN A 170 -5.27 -4.98 0.44
N THR A 171 -5.53 -6.01 1.24
CA THR A 171 -6.02 -7.30 0.79
C THR A 171 -6.99 -7.84 1.81
N TYR A 172 -8.06 -8.48 1.36
CA TYR A 172 -8.98 -9.17 2.27
C TYR A 172 -9.51 -10.46 1.65
N ALA A 173 -9.79 -11.42 2.52
CA ALA A 173 -10.49 -12.65 2.24
C ALA A 173 -11.85 -12.62 2.94
N VAL A 174 -12.90 -12.86 2.17
CA VAL A 174 -14.30 -12.80 2.61
C VAL A 174 -15.01 -14.09 2.23
N SER A 175 -16.02 -14.46 3.01
CA SER A 175 -16.99 -15.48 2.65
C SER A 175 -18.37 -14.84 2.49
N VAL A 176 -19.03 -15.12 1.36
CA VAL A 176 -20.42 -14.72 1.09
C VAL A 176 -21.14 -15.99 0.65
N ASP A 177 -22.17 -16.40 1.39
CA ASP A 177 -22.98 -17.59 1.10
C ASP A 177 -22.13 -18.87 0.87
N GLY A 178 -21.06 -19.04 1.67
CA GLY A 178 -20.12 -20.16 1.56
C GLY A 178 -19.07 -20.04 0.46
N ILE A 179 -19.14 -19.01 -0.39
CA ILE A 179 -18.15 -18.73 -1.42
C ILE A 179 -17.02 -17.88 -0.84
N TYR A 180 -15.83 -18.48 -0.78
CA TYR A 180 -14.62 -17.80 -0.30
C TYR A 180 -13.97 -17.03 -1.43
N SER A 181 -13.87 -15.71 -1.27
CA SER A 181 -13.27 -14.81 -2.24
C SER A 181 -12.13 -14.02 -1.61
N THR A 182 -11.12 -13.69 -2.41
CA THR A 182 -10.02 -12.80 -2.02
C THR A 182 -9.98 -11.62 -2.98
N ALA A 183 -9.53 -10.47 -2.50
CA ALA A 183 -9.17 -9.38 -3.38
C ALA A 183 -8.00 -8.55 -2.89
N THR A 184 -7.34 -7.95 -3.87
CA THR A 184 -6.29 -6.96 -3.71
C THR A 184 -6.67 -5.75 -4.57
N PRO A 185 -7.45 -4.80 -4.02
CA PRO A 185 -8.05 -3.71 -4.80
C PRO A 185 -7.04 -2.85 -5.56
N SER A 186 -5.86 -2.59 -4.99
CA SER A 186 -4.79 -1.81 -5.63
C SER A 186 -4.31 -2.39 -6.97
N THR A 187 -4.46 -3.70 -7.17
CA THR A 187 -4.10 -4.40 -8.41
C THR A 187 -5.30 -4.81 -9.24
N GLY A 188 -6.53 -4.50 -8.78
CA GLY A 188 -7.77 -4.96 -9.40
C GLY A 188 -7.94 -6.49 -9.32
N ARG A 189 -7.23 -7.19 -8.44
CA ARG A 189 -7.24 -8.66 -8.41
C ARG A 189 -8.40 -9.17 -7.55
N ILE A 190 -9.19 -10.10 -8.10
CA ILE A 190 -10.19 -10.89 -7.39
C ILE A 190 -9.92 -12.37 -7.65
N GLY A 191 -10.04 -13.20 -6.61
CA GLY A 191 -9.98 -14.65 -6.70
C GLY A 191 -11.11 -15.31 -5.94
N VAL A 192 -11.54 -16.48 -6.41
CA VAL A 192 -12.50 -17.35 -5.72
C VAL A 192 -11.83 -18.67 -5.44
N ARG A 193 -11.89 -19.13 -4.19
CA ARG A 193 -11.38 -20.43 -3.78
C ARG A 193 -12.23 -21.51 -4.43
N SER A 194 -11.67 -22.16 -5.43
CA SER A 194 -12.33 -23.20 -6.23
C SER A 194 -11.27 -24.14 -6.81
N ASN A 195 -11.71 -25.28 -7.33
CA ASN A 195 -10.87 -26.12 -8.17
C ASN A 195 -10.45 -25.36 -9.44
N LYS A 196 -9.38 -25.83 -10.10
CA LYS A 196 -9.01 -25.30 -11.41
C LYS A 196 -10.12 -25.64 -12.41
N VAL A 197 -10.42 -24.69 -13.29
CA VAL A 197 -11.51 -24.75 -14.26
C VAL A 197 -11.02 -24.50 -15.68
N ASN A 198 -11.84 -24.87 -16.65
CA ASN A 198 -11.53 -24.70 -18.07
C ASN A 198 -11.65 -23.23 -18.52
N HIS A 199 -11.26 -22.95 -19.77
CA HIS A 199 -11.26 -21.58 -20.30
C HIS A 199 -12.66 -20.95 -20.42
N GLU A 200 -13.72 -21.72 -20.68
CA GLU A 200 -15.10 -21.22 -20.76
C GLU A 200 -15.60 -20.81 -19.37
N GLU A 201 -15.36 -21.62 -18.35
CA GLU A 201 -15.68 -21.28 -16.96
C GLU A 201 -14.89 -20.08 -16.43
N LEU A 202 -13.67 -19.83 -16.95
CA LEU A 202 -12.93 -18.60 -16.67
C LEU A 202 -13.58 -17.37 -17.30
N ILE A 203 -14.14 -17.52 -18.51
CA ILE A 203 -14.91 -16.45 -19.20
C ILE A 203 -16.17 -16.14 -18.40
N GLU A 204 -16.94 -17.15 -18.00
CA GLU A 204 -18.15 -16.98 -17.17
C GLU A 204 -17.84 -16.31 -15.83
N PHE A 205 -16.75 -16.73 -15.17
CA PHE A 205 -16.27 -16.09 -13.95
C PHE A 205 -15.91 -14.61 -14.19
N ALA A 206 -15.21 -14.30 -15.28
CA ALA A 206 -14.87 -12.92 -15.62
C ALA A 206 -16.11 -12.06 -15.86
N VAL A 207 -17.10 -12.58 -16.60
CA VAL A 207 -18.39 -11.91 -16.85
C VAL A 207 -19.10 -11.60 -15.52
N THR A 208 -19.23 -12.60 -14.65
CA THR A 208 -19.90 -12.46 -13.35
C THR A 208 -19.29 -11.35 -12.51
N ILE A 209 -17.96 -11.31 -12.42
CA ILE A 209 -17.26 -10.27 -11.66
C ILE A 209 -17.35 -8.91 -12.35
N ILE A 210 -17.22 -8.84 -13.68
CA ILE A 210 -17.36 -7.58 -14.42
C ILE A 210 -18.75 -6.98 -14.23
N ASP A 211 -19.81 -7.78 -14.28
CA ASP A 211 -21.16 -7.28 -14.02
C ASP A 211 -21.29 -6.77 -12.58
N ALA A 212 -20.74 -7.47 -11.59
CA ALA A 212 -20.70 -6.97 -10.20
C ALA A 212 -19.91 -5.65 -10.05
N LEU A 213 -18.80 -5.48 -10.77
CA LEU A 213 -17.99 -4.25 -10.76
C LEU A 213 -18.69 -3.06 -11.41
N ARG A 214 -19.65 -3.31 -12.31
CA ARG A 214 -20.42 -2.27 -13.02
C ARG A 214 -21.58 -1.74 -12.21
N LEU A 215 -22.08 -2.52 -11.25
CA LEU A 215 -23.14 -2.07 -10.34
C LEU A 215 -22.61 -0.98 -9.41
N ASP A 216 -23.46 0.00 -9.12
CA ASP A 216 -23.16 0.95 -8.04
C ASP A 216 -23.00 0.19 -6.73
N PRO A 217 -21.98 0.51 -5.91
CA PRO A 217 -21.76 -0.23 -4.67
C PRO A 217 -23.01 -0.17 -3.81
N VAL A 218 -23.74 -1.28 -3.75
CA VAL A 218 -24.75 -1.53 -2.71
C VAL A 218 -24.02 -1.50 -1.37
N ALA A 219 -24.74 -1.14 -0.29
CA ALA A 219 -24.21 -1.05 1.06
C ALA A 219 -23.07 -2.05 1.33
N VAL A 220 -21.85 -1.53 1.46
CA VAL A 220 -20.68 -2.34 1.82
C VAL A 220 -20.79 -2.77 3.28
N SER A 221 -20.19 -3.91 3.62
CA SER A 221 -20.18 -4.47 4.97
C SER A 221 -19.89 -3.40 6.03
N PRO A 222 -20.66 -3.34 7.14
CA PRO A 222 -20.37 -2.43 8.25
C PRO A 222 -18.94 -2.60 8.81
N PHE A 223 -18.39 -3.81 8.74
CA PHE A 223 -17.04 -4.09 9.22
C PHE A 223 -15.97 -3.35 8.40
N ILE A 224 -16.03 -3.38 7.06
CA ILE A 224 -15.02 -2.68 6.26
C ILE A 224 -15.12 -1.15 6.37
N LYS A 225 -16.26 -0.64 6.86
CA LYS A 225 -16.45 0.78 7.18
C LYS A 225 -15.72 1.23 8.44
N THR A 226 -15.23 0.31 9.29
CA THR A 226 -14.43 0.67 10.47
C THR A 226 -12.96 0.96 10.14
N PHE A 227 -12.59 0.98 8.86
CA PHE A 227 -11.24 1.23 8.35
C PHE A 227 -11.24 2.45 7.42
N ALA A 228 -10.06 2.94 7.06
CA ALA A 228 -9.95 4.06 6.13
C ALA A 228 -10.60 3.73 4.78
N ARG A 229 -11.35 4.69 4.22
CA ARG A 229 -12.17 4.48 3.03
C ARG A 229 -11.54 5.07 1.78
N PRO A 230 -11.61 4.40 0.62
CA PRO A 230 -11.08 4.94 -0.61
C PRO A 230 -11.90 6.15 -1.07
N MET A 231 -11.23 7.22 -1.52
CA MET A 231 -11.87 8.39 -2.13
C MET A 231 -11.18 8.84 -3.43
N PRO A 232 -11.87 9.45 -4.39
CA PRO A 232 -11.23 9.96 -5.61
C PRO A 232 -10.11 10.96 -5.29
N LEU A 233 -8.96 10.84 -5.96
CA LEU A 233 -7.85 11.77 -5.78
C LEU A 233 -8.23 13.22 -6.15
N ALA A 234 -9.10 13.39 -7.15
CA ALA A 234 -9.59 14.71 -7.54
C ALA A 234 -10.33 15.41 -6.39
N ASP A 235 -11.12 14.67 -5.62
CA ASP A 235 -11.88 15.21 -4.49
C ASP A 235 -10.96 15.55 -3.31
N ALA A 236 -9.92 14.75 -3.10
CA ALA A 236 -8.89 15.03 -2.11
C ALA A 236 -8.12 16.32 -2.46
N LEU A 237 -7.64 16.43 -3.71
CA LEU A 237 -6.90 17.59 -4.20
C LEU A 237 -7.73 18.87 -4.30
N ALA A 238 -9.07 18.76 -4.36
CA ALA A 238 -9.94 19.92 -4.34
C ALA A 238 -10.00 20.60 -2.96
N ASN A 239 -9.74 19.85 -1.88
CA ASN A 239 -9.94 20.30 -0.51
C ASN A 239 -8.66 20.25 0.34
N SER A 240 -7.55 19.77 -0.22
CA SER A 240 -6.35 19.46 0.55
C SER A 240 -5.11 19.41 -0.34
N ASN A 241 -3.95 19.77 0.22
CA ASN A 241 -2.67 19.75 -0.48
C ASN A 241 -1.76 18.62 0.01
N PRO A 242 -1.06 17.94 -0.90
CA PRO A 242 0.07 17.08 -0.54
C PRO A 242 1.17 17.85 0.19
N THR A 243 1.62 17.35 1.33
CA THR A 243 2.62 17.98 2.22
C THR A 243 3.88 17.15 2.38
N ALA A 244 3.80 15.83 2.30
CA ALA A 244 4.97 14.95 2.41
C ALA A 244 4.86 13.71 1.52
N ILE A 245 6.00 13.17 1.08
CA ILE A 245 6.12 11.89 0.39
C ILE A 245 7.19 11.04 1.09
N ALA A 246 6.87 9.78 1.39
CA ALA A 246 7.82 8.81 1.95
C ALA A 246 7.87 7.55 1.09
N VAL A 247 9.06 6.99 0.91
CA VAL A 247 9.24 5.73 0.18
C VAL A 247 8.90 4.55 1.06
N ASP A 248 8.27 3.52 0.49
CA ASP A 248 8.04 2.25 1.16
C ASP A 248 9.31 1.39 1.11
N THR A 249 10.25 1.69 2.01
CA THR A 249 11.54 1.00 2.10
C THR A 249 11.38 -0.49 2.38
N ALA A 250 10.41 -0.88 3.20
CA ALA A 250 10.12 -2.29 3.48
C ALA A 250 9.73 -3.06 2.21
N ARG A 251 8.91 -2.46 1.33
CA ARG A 251 8.54 -3.09 0.06
C ARG A 251 9.67 -3.07 -0.96
N LEU A 252 10.51 -2.04 -0.96
CA LEU A 252 11.71 -2.00 -1.80
C LEU A 252 12.70 -3.09 -1.36
N ALA A 253 12.99 -3.18 -0.06
CA ALA A 253 13.86 -4.20 0.54
C ALA A 253 13.38 -5.61 0.18
N ALA A 254 12.10 -5.92 0.35
CA ALA A 254 11.53 -7.22 -0.03
C ALA A 254 11.67 -7.55 -1.53
N ALA A 255 11.84 -6.55 -2.41
CA ALA A 255 12.00 -6.75 -3.84
C ALA A 255 13.46 -6.97 -4.26
N VAL A 256 14.44 -6.44 -3.49
CA VAL A 256 15.87 -6.39 -3.86
C VAL A 256 16.78 -7.21 -2.93
N ILE A 257 16.34 -7.53 -1.71
CA ILE A 257 17.08 -8.28 -0.68
C ILE A 257 16.48 -9.68 -0.52
N GLY A 258 17.35 -10.67 -0.27
CA GLY A 258 16.97 -12.04 0.08
C GLY A 258 16.84 -13.00 -1.11
N GLU A 259 16.48 -14.24 -0.78
CA GLU A 259 16.33 -15.32 -1.77
C GLU A 259 15.16 -15.09 -2.73
N GLU A 260 14.08 -14.49 -2.22
CA GLU A 260 12.86 -14.18 -2.99
C GLU A 260 12.94 -12.85 -3.77
N ALA A 261 14.07 -12.15 -3.71
CA ALA A 261 14.21 -10.89 -4.43
C ALA A 261 14.07 -11.12 -5.93
N THR A 262 13.24 -10.31 -6.58
CA THR A 262 12.91 -10.46 -8.01
C THR A 262 13.74 -9.53 -8.88
N VAL A 263 14.30 -8.48 -8.29
CA VAL A 263 15.10 -7.46 -8.95
C VAL A 263 16.41 -7.22 -8.21
N ARG A 264 17.36 -6.54 -8.86
CA ARG A 264 18.60 -6.05 -8.27
C ARG A 264 18.75 -4.57 -8.55
N LEU A 265 19.42 -3.85 -7.65
CA LEU A 265 19.83 -2.47 -7.87
C LEU A 265 21.22 -2.44 -8.51
N VAL A 266 21.40 -1.54 -9.47
CA VAL A 266 22.67 -1.36 -10.19
C VAL A 266 23.03 0.12 -10.31
N HIS A 267 24.32 0.44 -10.22
CA HIS A 267 24.86 1.72 -10.65
C HIS A 267 25.05 1.72 -12.16
N VAL A 268 24.59 2.80 -12.80
CA VAL A 268 24.73 3.01 -14.25
C VAL A 268 25.72 4.16 -14.49
N GLY A 269 27.00 3.83 -14.63
CA GLY A 269 28.06 4.73 -15.09
C GLY A 269 28.65 4.27 -16.42
N ASP A 270 29.97 4.38 -16.58
CA ASP A 270 30.70 3.80 -17.72
C ASP A 270 30.58 2.26 -17.75
N GLU A 271 30.52 1.65 -16.57
CA GLU A 271 30.20 0.24 -16.37
C GLU A 271 28.94 0.08 -15.53
N ILE A 272 28.22 -1.02 -15.74
CA ILE A 272 27.07 -1.40 -14.94
C ILE A 272 27.55 -2.30 -13.81
N LYS A 273 27.40 -1.82 -12.57
CA LYS A 273 27.82 -2.55 -11.37
C LYS A 273 26.61 -2.80 -10.48
N LYS A 274 26.48 -4.02 -9.96
CA LYS A 274 25.47 -4.34 -8.95
C LYS A 274 25.83 -3.60 -7.66
N LEU A 275 24.85 -3.01 -6.98
CA LEU A 275 25.06 -2.46 -5.64
C LEU A 275 25.43 -3.59 -4.65
N SER A 276 26.36 -3.32 -3.75
CA SER A 276 26.67 -4.16 -2.60
C SER A 276 25.50 -4.18 -1.61
N THR A 277 25.55 -5.07 -0.62
CA THR A 277 24.51 -5.10 0.43
C THR A 277 24.55 -3.81 1.24
N GLU A 278 25.75 -3.34 1.59
CA GLU A 278 25.97 -2.10 2.34
C GLU A 278 25.45 -0.89 1.56
N GLU A 279 25.73 -0.79 0.26
CA GLU A 279 25.21 0.29 -0.59
C GLU A 279 23.67 0.26 -0.70
N VAL A 280 23.06 -0.94 -0.63
CA VAL A 280 21.59 -1.07 -0.60
C VAL A 280 21.03 -0.61 0.73
N ASP A 281 21.66 -0.98 1.86
CA ASP A 281 21.21 -0.59 3.19
C ASP A 281 21.33 0.94 3.39
N GLU A 282 22.47 1.55 3.00
CA GLU A 282 22.64 3.01 3.03
C GLU A 282 21.58 3.74 2.19
N LEU A 283 21.24 3.19 1.03
CA LEU A 283 20.18 3.74 0.18
C LEU A 283 18.80 3.60 0.84
N LEU A 284 18.51 2.50 1.53
CA LEU A 284 17.26 2.30 2.24
C LEU A 284 17.12 3.26 3.42
N ASP A 285 18.19 3.49 4.18
CA ASP A 285 18.22 4.43 5.30
C ASP A 285 17.96 5.86 4.83
N LEU A 286 18.58 6.26 3.71
CA LEU A 286 18.33 7.56 3.10
C LEU A 286 16.89 7.72 2.62
N LEU A 287 16.28 6.65 2.10
CA LEU A 287 14.91 6.61 1.61
C LEU A 287 13.85 6.52 2.72
N GLU A 288 14.25 6.20 3.95
CA GLU A 288 13.34 6.10 5.09
C GLU A 288 12.83 7.47 5.54
N GLN A 289 13.61 8.52 5.28
CA GLN A 289 13.22 9.89 5.59
C GLN A 289 12.11 10.38 4.66
N ALA A 290 11.06 10.96 5.25
CA ALA A 290 10.00 11.60 4.49
C ALA A 290 10.48 12.93 3.89
N LEU A 291 10.14 13.17 2.62
CA LEU A 291 10.42 14.42 1.93
C LEU A 291 9.24 15.37 2.06
N THR A 292 9.52 16.64 2.35
CA THR A 292 8.53 17.73 2.34
C THR A 292 8.21 18.11 0.91
N ILE A 293 6.92 18.18 0.56
CA ILE A 293 6.43 18.58 -0.77
C ILE A 293 6.20 20.09 -0.79
N GLU A 294 6.74 20.77 -1.80
CA GLU A 294 6.62 22.20 -1.98
C GLU A 294 6.08 22.60 -3.36
N GLY A 295 5.40 23.75 -3.37
CA GLY A 295 4.89 24.41 -4.58
C GLY A 295 3.42 24.14 -4.86
N ASN A 296 2.85 25.00 -5.71
CA ASN A 296 1.39 25.07 -5.91
C ASN A 296 0.94 24.55 -7.28
N GLY A 297 1.90 24.18 -8.14
CA GLY A 297 1.63 23.71 -9.49
C GLY A 297 1.25 22.22 -9.57
N LYS A 298 0.96 21.78 -10.80
CA LYS A 298 0.73 20.35 -11.13
C LYS A 298 1.96 19.49 -10.82
N THR A 299 3.15 20.02 -11.07
CA THR A 299 4.43 19.39 -10.72
C THR A 299 4.97 20.09 -9.48
N ARG A 300 5.30 19.31 -8.46
CA ARG A 300 5.80 19.80 -7.16
C ARG A 300 7.18 19.23 -6.87
N ALA A 301 8.02 20.01 -6.22
CA ALA A 301 9.32 19.55 -5.72
C ALA A 301 9.12 18.87 -4.38
N ALA A 302 10.01 17.94 -4.03
CA ALA A 302 10.12 17.43 -2.68
C ALA A 302 11.58 17.40 -2.23
N ARG A 303 11.80 17.72 -0.95
CA ARG A 303 13.12 17.97 -0.35
C ARG A 303 13.22 17.30 1.01
N PHE A 304 14.43 17.06 1.50
CA PHE A 304 14.59 16.71 2.91
C PHE A 304 14.17 17.89 3.79
N PRO A 305 13.59 17.63 4.97
CA PRO A 305 13.22 18.70 5.90
C PRO A 305 14.42 19.58 6.25
N GLY A 306 14.29 20.89 6.06
CA GLY A 306 15.36 21.85 6.32
C GLY A 306 16.43 21.99 5.23
N GLU A 307 16.28 21.29 4.10
CA GLU A 307 17.21 21.39 2.96
C GLU A 307 16.61 22.11 1.75
N ASP A 308 17.44 22.91 1.08
CA ASP A 308 17.06 23.67 -0.14
C ASP A 308 17.24 22.88 -1.44
N ASN A 309 17.72 21.64 -1.39
CA ASN A 309 17.96 20.83 -2.58
C ASN A 309 16.72 20.01 -2.96
N THR A 310 16.35 20.03 -4.24
CA THR A 310 15.23 19.21 -4.73
C THR A 310 15.71 17.79 -4.93
N VAL A 311 15.17 16.88 -4.11
CA VAL A 311 15.51 15.45 -4.10
C VAL A 311 14.54 14.68 -4.99
N ALA A 312 13.27 15.06 -5.02
CA ALA A 312 12.27 14.40 -5.85
C ALA A 312 11.33 15.40 -6.52
N ARG A 313 10.65 14.94 -7.58
CA ARG A 313 9.52 15.67 -8.18
C ARG A 313 8.32 14.75 -8.28
N ILE A 314 7.16 15.25 -7.91
CA ILE A 314 5.89 14.56 -8.09
C ILE A 314 5.00 15.33 -9.07
N SER A 315 4.08 14.62 -9.71
CA SER A 315 3.02 15.23 -10.51
C SER A 315 1.65 14.80 -10.02
N LEU A 316 0.77 15.78 -9.83
CA LEU A 316 -0.62 15.60 -9.44
C LEU A 316 -1.47 15.45 -10.70
N ASN A 317 -1.83 14.22 -11.05
CA ASN A 317 -2.71 13.95 -12.19
C ASN A 317 -4.13 13.65 -11.69
N LYS A 318 -5.12 13.71 -12.60
CA LYS A 318 -6.55 13.55 -12.27
C LYS A 318 -6.86 12.29 -11.44
N SER A 319 -6.16 11.18 -11.69
CA SER A 319 -6.46 9.89 -11.08
C SER A 319 -5.28 9.26 -10.33
N ARG A 320 -4.12 9.94 -10.26
CA ARG A 320 -2.90 9.38 -9.70
C ARG A 320 -1.85 10.46 -9.40
N ILE A 321 -1.15 10.32 -8.28
CA ILE A 321 0.13 11.00 -8.02
C ILE A 321 1.26 10.16 -8.63
N ALA A 322 2.11 10.77 -9.44
CA ALA A 322 3.24 10.08 -10.07
C ALA A 322 4.58 10.66 -9.62
N LEU A 323 5.51 9.79 -9.25
CA LEU A 323 6.90 10.14 -8.94
C LEU A 323 7.68 10.30 -10.25
N ARG A 324 8.14 11.53 -10.54
CA ARG A 324 8.77 11.93 -11.81
C ARG A 324 10.28 11.89 -11.78
N SER A 325 10.87 12.12 -10.62
CA SER A 325 12.31 12.01 -10.42
C SER A 325 12.60 11.72 -8.95
N LEU A 326 13.74 11.11 -8.72
CA LEU A 326 14.34 10.90 -7.41
C LEU A 326 15.86 10.93 -7.62
N THR A 327 16.51 11.86 -6.96
CA THR A 327 17.95 12.12 -7.04
C THR A 327 18.47 12.14 -5.62
N LEU A 328 19.23 11.11 -5.25
CA LEU A 328 19.72 10.88 -3.91
C LEU A 328 21.25 11.00 -3.93
N GLY A 329 21.80 11.93 -3.15
CA GLY A 329 23.25 12.18 -3.09
C GLY A 329 23.88 12.65 -4.42
N ASN A 330 25.20 12.65 -4.46
CA ASN A 330 25.98 13.09 -5.63
C ASN A 330 26.06 11.94 -6.68
N ASP A 331 25.31 12.09 -7.77
CA ASP A 331 25.54 11.47 -9.09
C ASP A 331 25.34 9.95 -9.30
N ALA A 332 24.92 9.20 -8.29
CA ALA A 332 24.59 7.78 -8.48
C ALA A 332 23.29 7.57 -9.28
N LYS A 333 23.40 7.28 -10.58
CA LYS A 333 22.28 6.79 -11.40
C LYS A 333 21.94 5.35 -10.99
N VAL A 334 21.14 5.19 -9.94
CA VAL A 334 20.63 3.88 -9.51
C VAL A 334 19.49 3.45 -10.43
N ALA A 335 19.65 2.26 -11.00
CA ALA A 335 18.65 1.60 -11.82
C ALA A 335 18.27 0.23 -11.26
N VAL A 336 17.14 -0.30 -11.73
CA VAL A 336 16.60 -1.59 -11.35
C VAL A 336 16.67 -2.53 -12.55
N GLU A 337 17.18 -3.74 -12.34
CA GLU A 337 17.18 -4.83 -13.31
C GLU A 337 16.49 -6.08 -12.76
N THR A 338 15.89 -6.89 -13.62
CA THR A 338 15.47 -8.25 -13.27
C THR A 338 16.66 -9.13 -12.90
N ARG A 339 16.46 -10.03 -11.93
CA ARG A 339 17.45 -11.07 -11.60
C ARG A 339 17.46 -12.24 -12.58
N ASP A 340 16.47 -12.30 -13.47
CA ASP A 340 16.30 -13.40 -14.43
C ASP A 340 17.29 -13.36 -15.60
N LEU A 341 17.93 -12.21 -15.82
CA LEU A 341 18.91 -11.96 -16.88
C LEU A 341 20.27 -11.66 -16.28
N ALA A 342 21.35 -11.87 -17.04
CA ALA A 342 22.69 -11.53 -16.60
C ALA A 342 22.83 -10.02 -16.33
N LEU A 343 23.80 -9.65 -15.49
CA LEU A 343 24.07 -8.26 -15.15
C LEU A 343 24.28 -7.44 -16.43
N GLY A 344 23.53 -6.35 -16.57
CA GLY A 344 23.67 -5.47 -17.72
C GLY A 344 22.82 -5.83 -18.94
N GLU A 345 22.17 -7.00 -18.96
CA GLU A 345 21.44 -7.49 -20.13
C GLU A 345 19.92 -7.25 -20.08
N ASP A 346 19.40 -6.60 -19.02
CA ASP A 346 17.96 -6.34 -18.91
C ASP A 346 17.51 -5.22 -19.87
N PRO A 347 16.74 -5.53 -20.94
CA PRO A 347 16.26 -4.52 -21.88
C PRO A 347 15.17 -3.61 -21.28
N GLU A 348 14.59 -3.98 -20.14
CA GLU A 348 13.61 -3.18 -19.40
C GLU A 348 14.23 -2.50 -18.17
N ARG A 349 15.58 -2.43 -18.08
CA ARG A 349 16.28 -1.66 -17.06
C ARG A 349 15.69 -0.26 -17.00
N ARG A 350 15.44 0.20 -15.78
CA ARG A 350 14.81 1.49 -15.54
C ARG A 350 15.35 2.19 -14.30
N PRO A 351 15.27 3.53 -14.23
CA PRO A 351 15.65 4.27 -13.03
C PRO A 351 14.84 3.84 -11.80
N LEU A 352 15.45 3.96 -10.61
CA LEU A 352 14.80 3.62 -9.34
C LEU A 352 13.44 4.32 -9.16
N HIS A 353 13.36 5.63 -9.44
CA HIS A 353 12.10 6.38 -9.31
C HIS A 353 10.98 5.79 -10.18
N SER A 354 11.31 5.28 -11.38
CA SER A 354 10.33 4.68 -12.29
C SER A 354 9.83 3.33 -11.77
N PHE A 355 10.71 2.55 -11.14
CA PHE A 355 10.32 1.33 -10.44
C PHE A 355 9.41 1.63 -9.24
N LEU A 356 9.80 2.59 -8.39
CA LEU A 356 9.00 3.02 -7.23
C LEU A 356 7.64 3.56 -7.65
N ASP A 357 7.61 4.37 -8.72
CA ASP A 357 6.37 4.85 -9.33
C ASP A 357 5.51 3.68 -9.78
N GLU A 358 6.00 2.83 -10.69
CA GLU A 358 5.21 1.71 -11.22
C GLU A 358 4.61 0.81 -10.14
N LYS A 359 5.40 0.52 -9.10
CA LYS A 359 4.97 -0.36 -8.00
C LYS A 359 4.14 0.36 -6.93
N ASN A 360 3.95 1.67 -7.03
CA ASN A 360 3.34 2.52 -6.00
C ASN A 360 4.03 2.34 -4.62
N CYS A 361 5.36 2.24 -4.62
CA CYS A 361 6.16 2.06 -3.40
C CYS A 361 6.42 3.39 -2.67
N PHE A 362 5.37 4.17 -2.44
CA PHE A 362 5.44 5.42 -1.69
C PHE A 362 4.08 5.79 -1.10
N ILE A 363 4.11 6.56 -0.01
CA ILE A 363 2.95 7.17 0.62
C ILE A 363 3.04 8.69 0.39
N VAL A 364 1.92 9.34 0.08
CA VAL A 364 1.82 10.82 0.10
C VAL A 364 0.84 11.24 1.19
N LEU A 365 1.29 12.12 2.07
CA LEU A 365 0.48 12.75 3.11
C LEU A 365 -0.03 14.10 2.64
N PHE A 366 -1.09 14.55 3.29
CA PHE A 366 -1.80 15.78 2.98
C PHE A 366 -1.86 16.71 4.20
N ASP A 367 -2.17 17.99 3.98
CA ASP A 367 -2.47 18.96 5.04
C ASP A 367 -3.73 18.58 5.83
N ASP A 368 -4.68 17.87 5.21
CA ASP A 368 -5.73 17.14 5.91
C ASP A 368 -5.18 15.81 6.42
N ALA A 369 -4.88 15.74 7.72
CA ALA A 369 -4.34 14.56 8.39
C ALA A 369 -5.22 13.30 8.31
N ARG A 370 -6.47 13.43 7.84
CA ARG A 370 -7.36 12.30 7.52
C ARG A 370 -6.98 11.61 6.23
N LEU A 371 -6.22 12.24 5.35
CA LEU A 371 -5.97 11.77 3.99
C LEU A 371 -4.55 11.24 3.86
N SER A 372 -4.44 10.07 3.23
CA SER A 372 -3.16 9.53 2.78
C SER A 372 -3.34 8.84 1.44
N TYR A 373 -2.43 9.07 0.52
CA TYR A 373 -2.34 8.37 -0.75
C TYR A 373 -1.43 7.16 -0.59
N ILE A 374 -1.99 5.96 -0.76
CA ILE A 374 -1.33 4.68 -0.50
C ILE A 374 -1.66 3.75 -1.66
N ASP A 375 -0.65 3.05 -2.19
CA ASP A 375 -0.84 2.01 -3.21
C ASP A 375 -1.60 2.45 -4.47
N GLY A 376 -1.56 3.75 -4.79
CA GLY A 376 -2.22 4.32 -5.97
C GLY A 376 -3.60 4.93 -5.70
N GLN A 377 -4.05 4.98 -4.45
CA GLN A 377 -5.40 5.36 -4.05
C GLN A 377 -5.35 6.29 -2.83
N VAL A 378 -6.20 7.33 -2.79
CA VAL A 378 -6.39 8.12 -1.56
C VAL A 378 -7.32 7.36 -0.62
N PHE A 379 -6.90 7.23 0.63
CA PHE A 379 -7.73 6.76 1.73
C PHE A 379 -8.03 7.92 2.66
N ARG A 380 -9.26 7.94 3.18
CA ARG A 380 -9.75 8.90 4.16
C ARG A 380 -10.11 8.20 5.44
N ASP A 381 -9.58 8.72 6.54
CA ASP A 381 -10.11 8.49 7.86
C ASP A 381 -11.41 9.31 8.01
N GLU A 382 -12.55 8.64 7.93
CA GLU A 382 -13.87 9.27 8.09
C GLU A 382 -14.11 9.73 9.55
N ALA A 383 -13.27 9.32 10.50
CA ALA A 383 -13.52 9.45 11.93
C ALA A 383 -12.95 10.67 12.61
N LEU A 384 -12.05 11.47 12.05
CA LEU A 384 -11.71 12.73 12.73
C LEU A 384 -12.97 13.62 12.90
N LEU A 385 -14.02 13.38 12.10
CA LEU A 385 -15.34 13.99 12.25
C LEU A 385 -16.25 13.27 13.27
N ASP A 386 -16.19 11.93 13.37
CA ASP A 386 -17.13 11.12 14.19
C ASP A 386 -16.55 10.56 15.50
N GLY A 387 -15.24 10.36 15.55
CA GLY A 387 -14.48 9.87 16.71
C GLY A 387 -14.36 10.91 17.82
N GLY A 388 -14.50 12.21 17.50
CA GLY A 388 -14.69 13.26 18.50
C GLY A 388 -15.83 12.92 19.44
N LYS A 389 -16.99 12.44 18.96
CA LYS A 389 -18.09 12.03 19.86
C LYS A 389 -17.75 10.85 20.77
N GLY A 390 -16.78 10.01 20.39
CA GLY A 390 -16.31 8.90 21.19
C GLY A 390 -15.16 9.26 22.14
N VAL A 391 -14.36 10.27 21.83
CA VAL A 391 -13.19 10.70 22.63
C VAL A 391 -13.52 11.89 23.52
N LEU A 392 -14.28 12.87 23.03
CA LEU A 392 -14.68 14.09 23.75
C LEU A 392 -15.33 13.80 25.10
N PRO A 393 -16.16 12.74 25.29
CA PRO A 393 -16.70 12.42 26.62
C PRO A 393 -15.62 12.06 27.66
N PHE A 394 -14.43 11.64 27.22
CA PHE A 394 -13.29 11.33 28.07
C PHE A 394 -12.32 12.51 28.22
N LEU A 395 -12.54 13.62 27.51
CA LEU A 395 -11.78 14.86 27.69
C LEU A 395 -12.50 15.73 28.71
N HIS A 396 -11.87 15.93 29.85
CA HIS A 396 -12.41 16.74 30.94
C HIS A 396 -11.63 18.06 31.00
N PRO A 397 -12.30 19.22 30.94
CA PRO A 397 -11.62 20.49 31.17
C PRO A 397 -11.13 20.55 32.61
N GLU A 398 -9.88 20.89 32.80
CA GLU A 398 -9.27 21.13 34.11
C GLU A 398 -8.95 22.62 34.22
N GLY A 399 -9.76 23.35 34.97
CA GLY A 399 -9.67 24.81 35.07
C GLY A 399 -8.35 25.27 35.69
N SER A 400 -7.68 24.42 36.48
CA SER A 400 -6.37 24.75 37.04
C SER A 400 -5.25 24.85 36.00
N LEU A 401 -5.46 24.39 34.77
CA LEU A 401 -4.48 24.52 33.69
C LEU A 401 -4.57 25.88 32.96
N GLU A 402 -5.55 26.73 33.26
CA GLU A 402 -5.77 28.01 32.54
C GLU A 402 -4.64 29.02 32.78
N ASP A 403 -4.08 29.04 34.00
CA ASP A 403 -3.01 29.97 34.41
C ASP A 403 -1.60 29.38 34.24
N VAL A 404 -1.48 28.20 33.64
CA VAL A 404 -0.18 27.54 33.46
C VAL A 404 0.64 28.27 32.40
N THR A 405 1.89 28.58 32.73
CA THR A 405 2.81 29.36 31.89
C THR A 405 3.89 28.52 31.22
N ASP A 406 4.13 27.31 31.73
CA ASP A 406 5.17 26.40 31.27
C ASP A 406 4.90 24.94 31.70
N GLU A 407 5.82 24.04 31.33
CA GLU A 407 5.70 22.63 31.68
C GLU A 407 6.15 22.32 33.12
N LYS A 408 7.31 22.83 33.55
CA LYS A 408 8.03 22.39 34.78
C LYS A 408 8.46 23.51 35.72
N GLY A 409 8.29 24.76 35.32
CA GLY A 409 8.76 25.94 36.03
C GLY A 409 10.23 26.24 35.77
N ALA A 410 10.76 27.22 36.50
CA ALA A 410 12.18 27.54 36.48
C ALA A 410 12.91 26.77 37.58
N PHE A 411 13.93 26.00 37.21
CA PHE A 411 14.72 25.25 38.19
C PHE A 411 15.58 26.17 39.05
N VAL A 412 15.43 26.05 40.38
CA VAL A 412 16.28 26.72 41.37
C VAL A 412 16.97 25.69 42.28
N ALA A 413 18.11 26.08 42.85
CA ALA A 413 18.81 25.22 43.81
C ALA A 413 17.91 24.96 45.03
N ASP A 414 17.95 23.73 45.54
CA ASP A 414 17.16 23.25 46.69
C ASP A 414 15.63 23.24 46.49
N GLN A 415 15.16 23.30 45.25
CA GLN A 415 13.74 23.14 44.92
C GLN A 415 13.24 21.75 45.33
N VAL A 416 12.14 21.72 46.08
CA VAL A 416 11.49 20.49 46.55
C VAL A 416 10.09 20.28 45.97
N THR A 417 9.57 21.28 45.24
CA THR A 417 8.23 21.29 44.63
C THR A 417 8.28 21.97 43.27
N PHE A 418 7.43 21.54 42.33
CA PHE A 418 7.23 22.23 41.06
C PHE A 418 6.49 23.56 41.26
N ASP A 419 6.64 24.48 40.31
CA ASP A 419 5.94 25.77 40.35
C ASP A 419 4.42 25.56 40.18
N GLU A 420 3.59 26.24 40.96
CA GLU A 420 2.11 26.12 40.89
C GLU A 420 1.55 26.51 39.52
N SER A 421 2.26 27.38 38.78
CA SER A 421 1.94 27.81 37.42
C SER A 421 2.57 26.91 36.34
N SER A 422 3.15 25.76 36.73
CA SER A 422 3.65 24.76 35.78
C SER A 422 2.65 23.62 35.64
N THR A 423 2.67 22.95 34.48
CA THR A 423 1.80 21.78 34.25
C THR A 423 2.09 20.67 35.27
N PHE A 424 3.37 20.46 35.62
CA PHE A 424 3.80 19.49 36.63
C PHE A 424 3.29 19.86 38.03
N GLY A 425 3.36 21.14 38.41
CA GLY A 425 2.81 21.62 39.67
C GLY A 425 1.31 21.37 39.79
N VAL A 426 0.55 21.71 38.74
CA VAL A 426 -0.90 21.43 38.69
C VAL A 426 -1.22 19.94 38.80
N ILE A 427 -0.43 19.07 38.16
CA ILE A 427 -0.61 17.62 38.29
C ILE A 427 -0.42 17.18 39.74
N VAL A 428 0.69 17.56 40.36
CA VAL A 428 1.04 17.15 41.73
C VAL A 428 0.03 17.67 42.75
N GLU A 429 -0.38 18.94 42.64
CA GLU A 429 -1.18 19.61 43.66
C GLU A 429 -2.69 19.43 43.49
N ARG A 430 -3.17 19.22 42.27
CA ARG A 430 -4.61 19.27 41.97
C ARG A 430 -5.11 18.01 41.30
N VAL A 431 -4.53 17.64 40.16
CA VAL A 431 -5.06 16.53 39.34
C VAL A 431 -4.83 15.18 40.01
N ALA A 432 -3.61 14.93 40.49
CA ALA A 432 -3.20 13.69 41.16
C ALA A 432 -3.31 13.77 42.69
N ALA A 433 -3.90 14.84 43.24
CA ALA A 433 -3.96 15.09 44.69
C ALA A 433 -4.64 13.96 45.50
N LYS A 434 -5.47 13.15 44.84
CA LYS A 434 -6.18 12.01 45.45
C LYS A 434 -5.44 10.68 45.30
N ASP A 435 -4.31 10.66 44.59
CA ASP A 435 -3.50 9.47 44.44
C ASP A 435 -2.68 9.27 45.72
N GLY A 436 -2.74 8.07 46.29
CA GLY A 436 -2.03 7.76 47.53
C GLY A 436 -0.52 7.64 47.34
N ILE A 437 -0.09 7.36 46.12
CA ILE A 437 1.31 7.33 45.69
C ILE A 437 1.38 8.04 44.34
N LEU A 438 2.34 8.95 44.19
CA LEU A 438 2.64 9.59 42.92
C LEU A 438 4.14 9.45 42.65
N ILE A 439 4.48 8.85 41.51
CA ILE A 439 5.86 8.63 41.06
C ILE A 439 6.11 9.60 39.91
N CYS A 440 7.17 10.40 39.99
CA CYS A 440 7.67 11.18 38.86
C CYS A 440 8.68 10.32 38.10
N ASP A 441 8.43 10.07 36.81
CA ASP A 441 9.24 9.22 35.94
C ASP A 441 9.80 10.00 34.73
N ASP A 442 9.93 11.32 34.85
CA ASP A 442 10.41 12.23 33.80
C ASP A 442 11.93 12.06 33.50
N LEU A 443 12.29 10.99 32.78
CA LEU A 443 13.65 10.54 32.48
C LEU A 443 14.02 10.55 30.97
N GLY A 444 13.09 10.91 30.09
CA GLY A 444 13.23 11.00 28.63
C GLY A 444 12.81 9.76 27.82
N ASP A 445 12.52 8.63 28.44
CA ASP A 445 12.07 7.38 27.79
C ASP A 445 10.83 6.73 28.44
N GLU A 446 10.18 7.48 29.33
CA GLU A 446 9.07 7.02 30.15
C GLU A 446 7.76 6.79 29.40
N TRP A 447 6.91 6.00 30.06
CA TRP A 447 5.53 5.80 29.63
C TRP A 447 4.60 6.93 30.07
N ALA A 448 4.98 7.74 31.07
CA ALA A 448 4.24 8.90 31.57
C ALA A 448 5.14 9.79 32.45
N ASP A 449 4.91 11.11 32.44
CA ASP A 449 5.66 12.05 33.28
C ASP A 449 5.40 11.76 34.78
N PHE A 450 4.17 11.37 35.13
CA PHE A 450 3.83 10.83 36.46
C PHE A 450 2.96 9.57 36.41
N ILE A 451 3.14 8.69 37.40
CA ILE A 451 2.32 7.50 37.63
C ILE A 451 1.67 7.60 39.01
N GLY A 452 0.35 7.75 39.02
CA GLY A 452 -0.47 7.82 40.23
C GLY A 452 -1.09 6.48 40.58
N ILE A 453 -1.06 6.11 41.86
CA ILE A 453 -1.70 4.91 42.38
C ILE A 453 -2.70 5.32 43.45
N LYS A 454 -3.98 5.06 43.17
CA LYS A 454 -5.07 5.28 44.10
C LYS A 454 -5.66 3.95 44.53
N LYS A 455 -5.67 3.70 45.83
CA LYS A 455 -6.28 2.51 46.43
C LYS A 455 -7.60 2.89 47.08
N GLU A 456 -8.70 2.42 46.52
CA GLU A 456 -10.01 2.40 47.18
C GLU A 456 -10.31 0.97 47.66
N ALA A 457 -11.23 0.82 48.61
CA ALA A 457 -11.42 -0.40 49.41
C ALA A 457 -11.33 -1.72 48.59
N ASP A 458 -11.98 -1.75 47.42
CA ASP A 458 -12.06 -2.94 46.56
C ASP A 458 -11.40 -2.78 45.18
N SER A 459 -10.66 -1.68 44.94
CA SER A 459 -10.04 -1.44 43.62
C SER A 459 -8.75 -0.63 43.71
N VAL A 460 -7.77 -0.99 42.87
CA VAL A 460 -6.57 -0.19 42.63
C VAL A 460 -6.72 0.48 41.27
N GLN A 461 -6.70 1.81 41.24
CA GLN A 461 -6.62 2.60 40.04
C GLN A 461 -5.16 3.03 39.83
N VAL A 462 -4.67 2.84 38.60
CA VAL A 462 -3.38 3.36 38.15
C VAL A 462 -3.65 4.42 37.09
N SER A 463 -3.17 5.63 37.33
CA SER A 463 -3.32 6.79 36.46
C SER A 463 -1.96 7.15 35.85
N PHE A 464 -1.94 7.46 34.56
CA PHE A 464 -0.75 7.89 33.83
C PHE A 464 -0.98 9.36 33.44
N TYR A 465 -0.11 10.26 33.91
CA TYR A 465 -0.21 11.68 33.65
C TYR A 465 0.89 12.11 32.70
N HIS A 466 0.51 12.81 31.64
CA HIS A 466 1.44 13.49 30.75
C HIS A 466 1.22 15.00 30.85
N GLY A 467 2.21 15.72 31.36
CA GLY A 467 2.18 17.17 31.49
C GLY A 467 2.89 17.80 30.30
N LYS A 468 2.16 18.57 29.48
CA LYS A 468 2.74 19.33 28.37
C LYS A 468 2.11 20.73 28.32
N HIS A 469 2.95 21.73 28.10
CA HIS A 469 2.52 23.09 27.82
C HIS A 469 2.82 23.42 26.34
N GLY A 470 1.82 23.91 25.60
CA GLY A 470 1.97 24.29 24.20
C GLY A 470 2.70 25.62 24.07
N ALA A 471 3.82 25.63 23.34
CA ALA A 471 4.53 26.84 22.95
C ALA A 471 3.92 27.48 21.68
#